data_AF-A0A8N5EZR5-F1
#
_entry.id   AF-A0A8N5EZR5-F1
#
_cell.length_a   1.000
_cell.length_b   1.000
_cell.length_c   1.000
_cell.angle_alpha   90.00
_cell.angle_beta   90.00
_cell.angle_gamma   90.00
#
_symmetry.space_group_name_H-M   'P 1'
#
loop_
_entity.id
_entity.type
_entity.pdbx_description
1 polymer ?
#
loop_
_entity_poly.entity_id
_entity_poly.type
_entity_poly.pdbx_seq_one_letter_code
_entity_poly.pdbx_strand_id
1 'polypeptide(L)'
;MVLSTDWTEFQVVPDIKGAVLVSGLYDLEPILHTYVNDALNMSREVAQRNSPMRLVTPAAPAACEVLVAVAQHDSPEFRRQSQEYSQALRAAGWSVSLLDLAGVDHFDVIERLSEDSYVLTQVILNMISRA
;
A
#
# COMPACT_ATOMS: atom_id res chain seq x y z
N MET A 1 -9.12 7.58 1.02
CA MET A 1 -7.78 6.98 0.84
C MET A 1 -7.13 7.64 -0.36
N VAL A 2 -5.92 8.18 -0.23
CA VAL A 2 -5.31 9.10 -1.21
C VAL A 2 -5.36 8.62 -2.66
N LEU A 3 -4.97 7.36 -2.92
CA LEU A 3 -4.93 6.77 -4.27
C LEU A 3 -6.32 6.52 -4.88
N SER A 4 -7.33 6.31 -4.05
CA SER A 4 -8.70 6.01 -4.46
C SER A 4 -9.63 7.22 -4.39
N THR A 5 -9.09 8.41 -4.10
CA THR A 5 -9.89 9.62 -3.95
C THR A 5 -10.14 10.22 -5.32
N ASP A 6 -11.40 10.52 -5.64
CA ASP A 6 -11.72 11.38 -6.78
C ASP A 6 -11.41 12.83 -6.41
N TRP A 7 -10.20 13.26 -6.74
CA TRP A 7 -9.73 14.62 -6.45
C TRP A 7 -10.49 15.70 -7.24
N THR A 8 -11.23 15.33 -8.29
CA THR A 8 -12.03 16.27 -9.07
C THR A 8 -13.23 16.80 -8.28
N GLU A 9 -13.78 16.01 -7.35
CA GLU A 9 -14.84 16.45 -6.41
C GLU A 9 -14.38 17.64 -5.55
N PHE A 10 -13.06 17.73 -5.31
CA PHE A 10 -12.44 18.78 -4.51
C PHE A 10 -11.84 19.90 -5.37
N GLN A 11 -11.96 19.83 -6.69
CA GLN A 11 -11.32 20.77 -7.63
C GLN A 11 -9.80 20.82 -7.47
N VAL A 12 -9.18 19.69 -7.10
CA VAL A 12 -7.73 19.55 -6.90
C VAL A 12 -7.15 18.64 -7.97
N VAL A 13 -6.00 19.03 -8.52
CA VAL A 13 -5.13 18.15 -9.30
C VAL A 13 -3.97 17.75 -8.39
N PRO A 14 -3.92 16.50 -7.90
CA PRO A 14 -2.88 16.10 -6.95
C PRO A 14 -1.53 16.00 -7.67
N ASP A 15 -0.50 16.63 -7.11
CA ASP A 15 0.89 16.47 -7.55
C ASP A 15 1.59 15.43 -6.66
N ILE A 16 1.22 14.16 -6.86
CA ILE A 16 1.77 13.02 -6.11
C ILE A 16 2.82 12.36 -6.99
N LYS A 17 4.10 12.43 -6.60
CA LYS A 17 5.21 11.80 -7.33
C LYS A 17 5.15 10.27 -7.32
N GLY A 18 4.66 9.68 -6.22
CA GLY A 18 4.49 8.24 -6.11
C GLY A 18 3.98 7.84 -4.72
N ALA A 19 3.59 6.58 -4.59
CA ALA A 19 3.15 6.00 -3.32
C ALA A 19 3.94 4.73 -3.00
N VAL A 20 4.41 4.63 -1.77
CA VAL A 20 5.14 3.46 -1.27
C VAL A 20 4.34 2.84 -0.14
N LEU A 21 3.79 1.66 -0.38
CA LEU A 21 2.91 0.93 0.52
C LEU A 21 3.70 -0.24 1.11
N VAL A 22 4.16 -0.11 2.35
CA VAL A 22 5.03 -1.10 3.01
C VAL A 22 4.21 -1.94 3.97
N SER A 23 4.18 -3.25 3.76
CA SER A 23 3.52 -4.23 4.65
C SER A 23 2.11 -3.82 5.07
N GLY A 24 1.32 -3.36 4.09
CA GLY A 24 -0.01 -2.79 4.31
C GLY A 24 -1.14 -3.82 4.45
N LEU A 25 -2.24 -3.39 5.06
CA LEU A 25 -3.54 -4.06 5.01
C LEU A 25 -4.45 -3.36 3.99
N TYR A 26 -5.00 -4.14 3.08
CA TYR A 26 -5.87 -3.70 2.00
C TYR A 26 -7.29 -4.29 2.09
N ASP A 27 -7.46 -5.38 2.84
CA ASP A 27 -8.74 -5.92 3.29
C ASP A 27 -8.76 -5.99 4.82
N LEU A 28 -9.71 -5.30 5.43
CA LEU A 28 -9.85 -5.22 6.88
C LEU A 28 -10.80 -6.29 7.43
N GLU A 29 -11.52 -7.04 6.59
CA GLU A 29 -12.43 -8.08 7.05
C GLU A 29 -11.75 -9.11 7.98
N PRO A 30 -10.51 -9.59 7.71
CA PRO A 30 -9.82 -10.53 8.59
C PRO A 30 -9.57 -9.98 10.01
N ILE A 31 -9.42 -8.66 10.16
CA ILE A 31 -9.14 -8.02 11.47
C ILE A 31 -10.29 -8.25 12.45
N LEU A 32 -11.53 -8.35 11.96
CA LEU A 32 -12.73 -8.59 12.77
C LEU A 32 -12.63 -9.86 13.63
N HIS A 33 -11.76 -10.79 13.24
CA HIS A 33 -11.55 -12.08 13.88
C HIS A 33 -10.27 -12.14 14.71
N THR A 34 -9.69 -10.99 15.05
CA THR A 34 -8.45 -10.88 15.82
C THR A 34 -8.65 -10.00 17.05
N TYR A 35 -7.75 -10.12 18.03
CA TYR A 35 -7.74 -9.27 19.23
C TYR A 35 -7.61 -7.76 18.90
N VAL A 36 -7.12 -7.41 17.71
CA VAL A 36 -7.01 -6.02 17.25
C VAL A 36 -8.41 -5.38 17.19
N ASN A 37 -9.44 -6.16 16.86
CA ASN A 37 -10.81 -5.64 16.81
C ASN A 37 -11.41 -5.37 18.19
N ASP A 38 -10.82 -5.87 19.28
CA ASP A 38 -11.27 -5.53 20.64
C ASP A 38 -11.11 -4.02 20.90
N ALA A 39 -10.06 -3.41 20.32
CA ALA A 39 -9.82 -1.99 20.39
C ALA A 39 -10.54 -1.20 19.29
N LEU A 40 -10.56 -1.73 18.05
CA LEU A 40 -11.15 -1.01 16.91
C LEU A 40 -12.68 -1.05 16.89
N ASN A 41 -13.28 -2.10 17.49
CA ASN A 41 -14.71 -2.37 17.55
C ASN A 41 -15.43 -2.15 16.20
N MET A 42 -14.82 -2.66 15.13
CA MET A 42 -15.36 -2.52 13.78
C MET A 42 -16.50 -3.51 13.57
N SER A 43 -17.54 -3.04 12.88
CA SER A 43 -18.52 -3.91 12.24
C SER A 43 -18.00 -4.38 10.87
N ARG A 44 -18.68 -5.37 10.29
CA ARG A 44 -18.39 -5.83 8.92
C ARG A 44 -18.51 -4.70 7.89
N GLU A 45 -19.52 -3.85 8.04
CA GLU A 45 -19.77 -2.71 7.16
C GLU A 45 -18.64 -1.69 7.26
N VAL A 46 -18.14 -1.44 8.48
CA VAL A 46 -16.98 -0.57 8.72
C VAL A 46 -15.73 -1.16 8.07
N ALA A 47 -15.45 -2.44 8.26
CA ALA A 47 -14.29 -3.09 7.63
C ALA A 47 -14.36 -2.98 6.10
N GLN A 48 -15.51 -3.29 5.49
CA GLN A 48 -15.68 -3.24 4.05
C GLN A 48 -15.55 -1.83 3.48
N ARG A 49 -16.18 -0.83 4.12
CA ARG A 49 -16.10 0.58 3.69
C ARG A 49 -14.66 1.10 3.73
N ASN A 50 -13.87 0.65 4.68
CA ASN A 50 -12.50 1.12 4.89
C ASN A 50 -11.43 0.15 4.34
N SER A 51 -11.80 -0.81 3.49
CA SER A 51 -10.83 -1.73 2.85
C SER A 51 -10.35 -1.18 1.50
N PRO A 52 -9.06 -0.78 1.36
CA PRO A 52 -8.52 -0.26 0.10
C PRO A 52 -8.79 -1.14 -1.12
N MET A 53 -8.77 -2.46 -0.94
CA MET A 53 -9.05 -3.46 -1.98
C MET A 53 -10.39 -3.22 -2.68
N ARG A 54 -11.39 -2.70 -1.95
CA ARG A 54 -12.74 -2.45 -2.48
C ARG A 54 -12.90 -1.07 -3.10
N LEU A 55 -11.87 -0.24 -3.01
CA LEU A 55 -11.88 1.16 -3.46
C LEU A 55 -10.91 1.37 -4.63
N VAL A 56 -10.43 0.30 -5.27
CA VAL A 56 -9.58 0.41 -6.46
C VAL A 56 -10.39 1.03 -7.60
N THR A 57 -9.93 2.19 -8.06
CA THR A 57 -10.48 2.91 -9.22
C THR A 57 -9.57 2.75 -10.43
N PRO A 58 -10.08 2.89 -11.66
CA PRO A 58 -9.22 2.96 -12.85
C PRO A 58 -8.16 4.05 -12.73
N ALA A 59 -6.95 3.78 -13.23
CA ALA A 59 -5.88 4.77 -13.23
C ALA A 59 -6.24 5.95 -14.15
N ALA A 60 -6.10 7.17 -13.62
CA ALA A 60 -6.16 8.38 -14.43
C ALA A 60 -4.89 8.53 -15.29
N PRO A 61 -4.93 9.27 -16.43
CA PRO A 61 -3.76 9.47 -17.30
C PRO A 61 -2.50 10.04 -16.62
N ALA A 62 -2.66 10.67 -15.46
CA ALA A 62 -1.56 11.21 -14.64
C ALA A 62 -1.48 10.55 -13.25
N ALA A 63 -1.93 9.29 -13.12
CA ALA A 63 -1.81 8.54 -11.88
C ALA A 63 -0.34 8.31 -11.52
N CYS A 64 -0.01 8.43 -10.24
CA CYS A 64 1.34 8.24 -9.75
C CYS A 64 1.79 6.76 -9.81
N GLU A 65 3.10 6.52 -9.78
CA GLU A 65 3.64 5.18 -9.61
C GLU A 65 3.36 4.65 -8.21
N VAL A 66 3.03 3.36 -8.10
CA VAL A 66 2.80 2.69 -6.82
C VAL A 66 3.83 1.59 -6.63
N LEU A 67 4.58 1.66 -5.54
CA LEU A 67 5.39 0.57 -5.04
C LEU A 67 4.66 -0.10 -3.89
N VAL A 68 4.36 -1.39 -4.03
CA VAL A 68 3.97 -2.25 -2.91
C VAL A 68 5.22 -2.98 -2.44
N ALA A 69 5.59 -2.82 -1.18
CA ALA A 69 6.71 -3.51 -0.56
C ALA A 69 6.19 -4.43 0.56
N VAL A 70 6.79 -5.61 0.71
CA VAL A 70 6.45 -6.55 1.79
C VAL A 70 7.71 -7.23 2.30
N ALA A 71 7.78 -7.49 3.60
CA ALA A 71 8.91 -8.13 4.22
C ALA A 71 8.87 -9.66 4.04
N GLN A 72 10.03 -10.31 3.95
CA GLN A 72 10.11 -11.76 3.85
C GLN A 72 9.48 -12.46 5.06
N HIS A 73 9.71 -11.92 6.26
CA HIS A 73 9.23 -12.47 7.52
C HIS A 73 7.93 -11.82 8.01
N ASP A 74 7.23 -11.10 7.15
CA ASP A 74 5.85 -10.71 7.41
C ASP A 74 4.94 -11.93 7.59
N SER A 75 3.83 -11.74 8.30
CA SER A 75 2.80 -12.78 8.36
C SER A 75 2.29 -13.13 6.96
N PRO A 76 1.80 -14.37 6.74
CA PRO A 76 1.24 -14.76 5.45
C PRO A 76 0.15 -13.81 4.93
N GLU A 77 -0.59 -13.16 5.84
CA GLU A 77 -1.70 -12.28 5.48
C GLU A 77 -1.22 -10.95 4.88
N PHE A 78 -0.17 -10.33 5.41
CA PHE A 78 0.44 -9.13 4.79
C PHE A 78 0.98 -9.44 3.40
N ARG A 79 1.58 -10.62 3.22
CA ARG A 79 2.11 -11.08 1.92
C ARG A 79 1.00 -11.34 0.93
N ARG A 80 -0.05 -12.06 1.32
CA ARG A 80 -1.24 -12.32 0.50
C ARG A 80 -1.90 -11.01 0.06
N GLN A 81 -2.21 -10.13 1.01
CA GLN A 81 -2.91 -8.88 0.70
C GLN A 81 -2.05 -7.95 -0.18
N SER A 82 -0.74 -7.87 0.04
CA SER A 82 0.17 -7.09 -0.82
C SER A 82 0.19 -7.60 -2.26
N GLN A 83 0.19 -8.91 -2.45
CA GLN A 83 0.12 -9.51 -3.79
C GLN A 83 -1.23 -9.24 -4.46
N GLU A 84 -2.34 -9.48 -3.77
CA GLU A 84 -3.68 -9.26 -4.30
C GLU A 84 -3.93 -7.80 -4.64
N TYR A 85 -3.51 -6.87 -3.78
CA TYR A 85 -3.75 -5.45 -4.00
C TYR A 85 -2.89 -4.92 -5.15
N SER A 86 -1.64 -5.39 -5.26
CA SER A 86 -0.79 -5.10 -6.42
C SER A 86 -1.43 -5.59 -7.72
N GLN A 87 -2.01 -6.78 -7.73
CA GLN A 87 -2.73 -7.32 -8.89
C GLN A 87 -3.98 -6.51 -9.23
N ALA A 88 -4.79 -6.15 -8.22
CA ALA A 88 -6.00 -5.35 -8.42
C ALA A 88 -5.69 -3.98 -9.02
N LEU A 89 -4.67 -3.29 -8.49
CA LEU A 89 -4.21 -2.00 -9.03
C LEU A 89 -3.70 -2.15 -10.47
N ARG A 90 -2.90 -3.17 -10.78
CA ARG A 90 -2.44 -3.44 -12.16
C ARG A 90 -3.60 -3.69 -13.11
N ALA A 91 -4.59 -4.48 -12.68
CA ALA A 91 -5.79 -4.75 -13.47
C ALA A 91 -6.62 -3.49 -13.75
N ALA A 92 -6.57 -2.52 -12.83
CA ALA A 92 -7.18 -1.20 -12.99
C ALA A 92 -6.31 -0.19 -13.78
N GLY A 93 -5.16 -0.62 -14.33
CA GLY A 93 -4.31 0.19 -15.20
C GLY A 93 -3.25 1.04 -14.47
N TRP A 94 -3.04 0.84 -13.17
CA TRP A 94 -2.00 1.55 -12.43
C TRP A 94 -0.60 1.02 -12.78
N SER A 95 0.39 1.91 -12.74
CA SER A 95 1.81 1.53 -12.79
C SER A 95 2.23 1.03 -11.41
N VAL A 96 2.38 -0.29 -11.25
CA VAL A 96 2.65 -0.91 -9.94
C VAL A 96 3.81 -1.89 -9.97
N SER A 97 4.76 -1.69 -9.06
CA SER A 97 5.82 -2.64 -8.72
C SER A 97 5.53 -3.34 -7.39
N LEU A 98 5.90 -4.61 -7.28
CA LEU A 98 5.84 -5.37 -6.03
C LEU A 98 7.27 -5.74 -5.65
N LEU A 99 7.71 -5.37 -4.45
CA LEU A 99 9.05 -5.65 -3.92
C LEU A 99 8.94 -6.54 -2.68
N ASP A 100 9.48 -7.74 -2.78
CA ASP A 100 9.61 -8.68 -1.66
C ASP A 100 11.01 -8.56 -1.05
N LEU A 101 11.08 -8.05 0.17
CA LEU A 101 12.31 -7.65 0.84
C LEU A 101 12.87 -8.81 1.64
N ALA A 102 14.01 -9.36 1.19
CA ALA A 102 14.67 -10.47 1.84
C ALA A 102 15.31 -10.07 3.18
N GLY A 103 15.25 -11.00 4.14
CA GLY A 103 15.97 -10.91 5.42
C GLY A 103 15.43 -9.86 6.40
N VAL A 104 14.24 -9.32 6.15
CA VAL A 104 13.57 -8.32 7.01
C VAL A 104 12.22 -8.86 7.50
N ASP A 105 11.79 -8.36 8.64
CA ASP A 105 10.47 -8.50 9.25
C ASP A 105 9.63 -7.21 9.13
N HIS A 106 8.47 -7.20 9.78
CA HIS A 106 7.50 -6.11 9.72
C HIS A 106 8.03 -4.78 10.29
N PHE A 107 9.04 -4.81 11.14
CA PHE A 107 9.58 -3.64 11.83
C PHE A 107 10.85 -3.15 11.15
N ASP A 108 11.83 -4.02 10.96
CA ASP A 108 13.13 -3.62 10.41
C ASP A 108 13.05 -3.19 8.94
N VAL A 109 12.00 -3.58 8.20
CA VAL A 109 11.68 -3.05 6.87
C VAL A 109 11.56 -1.52 6.86
N ILE A 110 11.15 -0.92 7.97
CA ILE A 110 11.09 0.54 8.16
C ILE A 110 12.34 1.07 8.87
N GLU A 111 12.82 0.41 9.92
CA GLU A 111 13.97 0.91 10.70
C GLU A 111 15.23 1.07 9.84
N ARG A 112 15.41 0.18 8.86
CA ARG A 112 16.54 0.20 7.91
C ARG A 112 16.43 1.30 6.84
N LEU A 113 15.34 2.06 6.77
CA LEU A 113 15.24 3.22 5.87
C LEU A 113 16.28 4.31 6.17
N SER A 114 16.90 4.28 7.35
CA SER A 114 18.04 5.13 7.71
C SER A 114 19.36 4.72 7.04
N GLU A 115 19.44 3.51 6.47
CA GLU A 115 20.61 3.03 5.74
C GLU A 115 20.52 3.44 4.27
N ASP A 116 21.46 4.25 3.81
CA ASP A 116 21.54 4.66 2.40
C ASP A 116 21.65 3.45 1.47
N SER A 117 22.36 2.39 1.86
CA SER A 117 22.56 1.21 1.02
C SER A 117 21.36 0.26 0.97
N TYR A 118 20.34 0.48 1.80
CA TYR A 118 19.18 -0.40 1.84
C TYR A 118 18.32 -0.21 0.57
N VAL A 119 17.90 -1.34 -0.02
CA VAL A 119 17.22 -1.34 -1.32
C VAL A 119 15.95 -0.51 -1.32
N LEU A 120 15.13 -0.57 -0.26
CA LEU A 120 13.90 0.21 -0.18
C LEU A 120 14.20 1.70 -0.08
N THR A 121 15.23 2.11 0.68
CA THR A 121 15.71 3.50 0.77
C THR A 121 16.07 4.03 -0.61
N GLN A 122 16.90 3.30 -1.36
CA GLN A 122 17.32 3.68 -2.70
C GLN A 122 16.14 3.81 -3.67
N VAL A 123 15.17 2.89 -3.61
CA VAL A 123 13.97 2.97 -4.45
C VAL A 123 13.12 4.19 -4.11
N ILE A 124 12.91 4.48 -2.82
CA ILE A 124 12.17 5.66 -2.37
C ILE A 124 12.87 6.95 -2.82
N LEU A 125 14.18 7.07 -2.60
CA LEU A 125 14.95 8.26 -3.02
C LEU A 125 14.86 8.47 -4.53
N ASN A 126 14.99 7.40 -5.32
CA ASN A 126 14.84 7.45 -6.77
C ASN A 126 13.43 7.88 -7.20
N MET A 127 12.39 7.43 -6.49
CA MET A 127 11.00 7.84 -6.76
C MET A 127 10.82 9.34 -6.49
N ILE A 128 11.39 9.86 -5.41
CA ILE A 128 11.31 11.28 -5.04
C ILE A 128 12.11 12.16 -6.01
N SER A 129 13.30 11.71 -6.46
CA SER A 129 14.21 12.52 -7.26
C SER A 129 13.88 12.57 -8.75
N ARG A 130 12.89 11.81 -9.23
CA ARG A 130 12.47 11.84 -10.64
C ARG A 130 11.86 13.20 -10.98
N ALA A 131 12.42 13.83 -12.01
CA ALA A 131 11.98 15.12 -12.55
C ALA A 131 10.51 15.04 -12.99
#